data_AF-A0A0D0V9C4-F1
#
_entry.id   AF-A0A0D0V9C4-F1
#
_cell.length_a   1.000
_cell.length_b   1.000
_cell.length_c   1.000
_cell.angle_alpha   90.00
_cell.angle_beta   90.00
_cell.angle_gamma   90.00
#
_symmetry.space_group_name_H-M   'P 1'
#
loop_
_entity.id
_entity.type
_entity.pdbx_description
1 polymer ?
#
loop_
_entity_poly.entity_id
_entity_poly.type
_entity_poly.pdbx_seq_one_letter_code
_entity_poly.pdbx_strand_id
1 'polypeptide(L)'
;MYHLIKGLHDYLTRKDEYSVVIIGLDNAGKTTLLERIKTMYNPTPGMAPDKIGPTIGQNIGKISLPSTTLHFYDLGGQRDIRSIWEKYYDECHAVVFVLDATDQARLSETWEVFDEVLNSPRLLNLPLLLLANKQDSPSSLSVAEIRESFDAWQRARTNRNQDSNEDDPQEPGEGKAPLKNADGAHETDVPRTEGEGWDDGGAKAERMASLDVMGISALEGTGVRDAINWLYIRVQNARKM
;
A
#
# COMPACT_ATOMS: atom_id res chain seq x y z
N MET A 1 -45.94 -9.25 -4.42
CA MET A 1 -45.42 -9.45 -5.80
C MET A 1 -44.41 -8.37 -6.20
N TYR A 2 -44.70 -7.07 -5.99
CA TYR A 2 -43.76 -5.95 -6.25
C TYR A 2 -42.40 -6.12 -5.54
N HIS A 3 -42.39 -6.56 -4.28
CA HIS A 3 -41.15 -6.77 -3.52
C HIS A 3 -40.27 -7.91 -4.06
N LEU A 4 -40.86 -8.94 -4.69
CA LEU A 4 -40.11 -10.05 -5.27
C LEU A 4 -39.49 -9.66 -6.62
N ILE A 5 -40.25 -8.95 -7.45
CA ILE A 5 -39.77 -8.43 -8.75
C ILE A 5 -38.70 -7.35 -8.52
N LYS A 6 -38.90 -6.46 -7.54
CA LYS A 6 -37.89 -5.48 -7.13
C LYS A 6 -36.64 -6.16 -6.60
N GLY A 7 -36.76 -7.15 -5.70
CA GLY A 7 -35.62 -7.91 -5.19
C GLY A 7 -34.87 -8.67 -6.28
N LEU A 8 -35.57 -9.25 -7.27
CA LEU A 8 -34.96 -9.91 -8.42
C LEU A 8 -34.28 -8.90 -9.35
N HIS A 9 -34.91 -7.76 -9.63
CA HIS A 9 -34.32 -6.68 -10.41
C HIS A 9 -33.05 -6.16 -9.74
N ASP A 10 -33.11 -5.89 -8.44
CA ASP A 10 -31.96 -5.40 -7.66
C ASP A 10 -30.85 -6.46 -7.60
N TYR A 11 -31.20 -7.75 -7.51
CA TYR A 11 -30.23 -8.85 -7.60
C TYR A 11 -29.57 -8.93 -8.98
N LEU A 12 -30.35 -8.82 -10.06
CA LEU A 12 -29.86 -8.90 -11.44
C LEU A 12 -29.09 -7.64 -11.88
N THR A 13 -29.32 -6.50 -11.24
CA THR A 13 -28.67 -5.21 -11.56
C THR A 13 -27.62 -4.78 -10.54
N ARG A 14 -27.37 -5.61 -9.51
CA ARG A 14 -26.35 -5.35 -8.49
C ARG A 14 -24.98 -5.27 -9.13
N LYS A 15 -24.30 -4.14 -8.92
CA LYS A 15 -22.88 -3.99 -9.22
C LYS A 15 -22.05 -4.53 -8.07
N ASP A 16 -20.90 -5.09 -8.40
CA ASP A 16 -19.90 -5.40 -7.37
C ASP A 16 -19.38 -4.09 -6.77
N GLU A 17 -19.12 -4.07 -5.47
CA GLU A 17 -18.58 -2.91 -4.77
C GLU A 17 -17.19 -3.27 -4.23
N TYR A 18 -16.18 -2.44 -4.54
CA TYR A 18 -14.82 -2.61 -4.06
C TYR A 18 -14.32 -1.34 -3.38
N SER A 19 -13.68 -1.52 -2.24
CA SER A 19 -13.05 -0.46 -1.45
C SER A 19 -11.58 -0.28 -1.86
N VAL A 20 -11.19 0.95 -2.18
CA VAL A 20 -9.83 1.36 -2.53
C VAL A 20 -9.35 2.36 -1.49
N VAL A 21 -8.20 2.11 -0.87
CA VAL A 21 -7.60 3.03 0.10
C VAL A 21 -6.57 3.90 -0.61
N ILE A 22 -6.65 5.22 -0.44
CA ILE A 22 -5.70 6.20 -0.97
C ILE A 22 -4.84 6.71 0.20
N ILE A 23 -3.54 6.39 0.16
CA ILE A 23 -2.56 6.71 1.20
C ILE A 23 -1.27 7.27 0.58
N GLY A 24 -0.35 7.71 1.44
CA GLY A 24 0.87 8.44 1.06
C GLY A 24 1.10 9.66 1.94
N LEU A 25 2.27 10.31 1.82
CA LEU A 25 2.62 11.45 2.67
C LEU A 25 1.64 12.62 2.52
N ASP A 26 1.60 13.49 3.52
CA ASP A 26 0.92 14.77 3.42
C ASP A 26 1.43 15.59 2.23
N ASN A 27 0.55 16.41 1.66
CA ASN A 27 0.81 17.23 0.48
C ASN A 27 1.12 16.46 -0.83
N ALA A 28 1.06 15.12 -0.84
CA ALA A 28 1.23 14.30 -2.05
C ALA A 28 0.12 14.48 -3.10
N GLY A 29 -1.02 15.08 -2.73
CA GLY A 29 -2.15 15.34 -3.63
C GLY A 29 -3.24 14.25 -3.64
N LYS A 30 -3.35 13.46 -2.56
CA LYS A 30 -4.35 12.39 -2.39
C LYS A 30 -5.80 12.90 -2.51
N THR A 31 -6.14 13.95 -1.76
CA THR A 31 -7.46 14.55 -1.80
C THR A 31 -7.74 15.19 -3.15
N THR A 32 -6.75 15.86 -3.76
CA THR A 32 -6.86 16.39 -5.12
C THR A 32 -7.15 15.29 -6.13
N LEU A 33 -6.49 14.13 -6.02
CA LEU A 33 -6.75 12.96 -6.86
C LEU A 33 -8.19 12.46 -6.67
N LEU A 34 -8.65 12.32 -5.43
CA LEU A 34 -10.02 11.88 -5.15
C LEU A 34 -11.08 12.84 -5.76
N GLU A 35 -10.90 14.15 -5.59
CA GLU A 35 -11.82 15.15 -6.11
C GLU A 35 -11.76 15.24 -7.65
N ARG A 36 -10.58 15.02 -8.25
CA ARG A 36 -10.42 14.86 -9.70
C ARG A 36 -11.17 13.64 -10.22
N ILE A 37 -11.05 12.49 -9.55
CA ILE A 37 -11.80 11.26 -9.88
C ILE A 37 -13.31 11.52 -9.79
N LYS A 38 -13.80 12.12 -8.70
CA LYS A 38 -15.23 12.50 -8.57
C LYS A 38 -15.68 13.36 -9.75
N THR A 39 -14.90 14.36 -10.12
CA THR A 39 -15.19 15.26 -11.25
C THR A 39 -15.25 14.54 -12.60
N MET A 40 -14.41 13.54 -12.82
CA MET A 40 -14.33 12.83 -14.10
C MET A 40 -15.42 11.77 -14.28
N TYR A 41 -15.92 11.19 -13.20
CA TYR A 41 -16.80 10.02 -13.25
C TYR A 41 -18.21 10.26 -12.69
N ASN A 42 -18.46 11.38 -12.02
CA ASN A 42 -19.79 11.71 -11.49
C ASN A 42 -20.37 12.97 -12.19
N PRO A 43 -21.70 13.10 -12.27
CA PRO A 43 -22.35 14.29 -12.84
C PRO A 43 -22.06 15.57 -12.05
N THR A 44 -21.90 15.44 -10.74
CA THR A 44 -21.56 16.55 -9.85
C THR A 44 -20.03 16.64 -9.74
N PRO A 45 -19.43 17.79 -10.08
CA PRO A 45 -17.99 17.96 -9.96
C PRO A 45 -17.56 17.85 -8.49
N GLY A 46 -16.33 17.38 -8.29
CA GLY A 46 -15.68 17.40 -6.99
C GLY A 46 -15.30 18.82 -6.56
N MET A 47 -14.66 18.91 -5.40
CA MET A 47 -14.16 20.17 -4.86
C MET A 47 -13.04 20.74 -5.75
N ALA A 48 -13.07 22.05 -5.96
CA ALA A 48 -12.04 22.74 -6.72
C ALA A 48 -10.69 22.74 -5.94
N PRO A 49 -9.53 22.62 -6.62
CA PRO A 49 -8.23 22.46 -5.96
C PRO A 49 -7.87 23.54 -4.94
N ASP A 50 -8.30 24.78 -5.17
CA ASP A 50 -8.08 25.95 -4.31
C ASP A 50 -8.79 25.85 -2.95
N LYS A 51 -9.80 24.98 -2.84
CA LYS A 51 -10.59 24.77 -1.61
C LYS A 51 -10.15 23.53 -0.83
N ILE A 52 -9.18 22.78 -1.35
CA ILE A 52 -8.71 21.54 -0.73
C ILE A 52 -7.69 21.91 0.35
N GLY A 53 -8.09 21.74 1.62
CA GLY A 53 -7.20 21.82 2.78
C GLY A 53 -6.65 20.45 3.19
N PRO A 54 -5.75 20.41 4.19
CA PRO A 54 -5.29 19.16 4.78
C PRO A 54 -6.43 18.32 5.36
N THR A 55 -6.48 17.03 5.00
CA THR A 55 -7.50 16.10 5.50
C THR A 55 -7.22 15.69 6.95
N ILE A 56 -8.20 15.90 7.82
CA ILE A 56 -8.23 15.39 9.19
C ILE A 56 -9.10 14.14 9.21
N GLY A 57 -8.50 12.97 9.47
CA GLY A 57 -9.22 11.69 9.45
C GLY A 57 -9.32 11.11 8.04
N GLN A 58 -10.53 11.14 7.43
CA GLN A 58 -10.80 10.56 6.12
C GLN A 58 -11.76 11.39 5.26
N ASN A 59 -11.64 11.27 3.93
CA ASN A 59 -12.64 11.66 2.94
C ASN A 59 -13.09 10.42 2.16
N ILE A 60 -14.36 10.36 1.77
CA ILE A 60 -14.93 9.24 1.02
C ILE A 60 -15.38 9.74 -0.35
N GLY A 61 -15.06 8.97 -1.39
CA GLY A 61 -15.63 9.14 -2.72
C GLY A 61 -16.15 7.83 -3.30
N LYS A 62 -17.06 7.94 -4.25
CA LYS A 62 -17.62 6.79 -4.96
C LYS A 62 -17.70 7.13 -6.44
N ILE A 63 -17.38 6.17 -7.29
CA ILE A 63 -17.65 6.23 -8.72
C ILE A 63 -18.37 4.95 -9.16
N SER A 64 -19.29 5.08 -10.11
CA SER A 64 -19.99 3.93 -10.70
C SER A 64 -19.45 3.66 -12.11
N LEU A 65 -18.82 2.50 -12.28
CA LEU A 65 -18.36 1.94 -13.55
C LEU A 65 -19.43 0.94 -14.06
N PRO A 66 -19.33 0.41 -15.29
CA PRO A 66 -20.39 -0.41 -15.90
C PRO A 66 -20.87 -1.59 -15.03
N SER A 67 -19.97 -2.46 -14.56
CA SER A 67 -20.28 -3.62 -13.70
C SER A 67 -19.85 -3.46 -12.24
N THR A 68 -19.19 -2.36 -11.92
CA THR A 68 -18.46 -2.21 -10.66
C THR A 68 -18.66 -0.82 -10.07
N THR A 69 -18.69 -0.73 -8.76
CA THR A 69 -18.59 0.51 -8.01
C THR A 69 -17.29 0.52 -7.22
N LEU A 70 -16.52 1.60 -7.34
CA LEU A 70 -15.34 1.81 -6.50
C LEU A 70 -15.65 2.82 -5.41
N HIS A 71 -15.37 2.45 -4.17
CA HIS A 71 -15.42 3.29 -2.98
C HIS A 71 -14.00 3.66 -2.59
N PHE A 72 -13.69 4.96 -2.57
CA PHE A 72 -12.36 5.47 -2.23
C PHE A 72 -12.35 6.03 -0.81
N TYR A 73 -11.36 5.61 -0.03
CA TYR A 73 -11.08 6.13 1.31
C TYR A 73 -9.76 6.90 1.25
N ASP A 74 -9.84 8.23 1.16
CA ASP A 74 -8.68 9.14 1.20
C ASP A 74 -8.33 9.44 2.66
N LEU A 75 -7.15 8.97 3.08
CA LEU A 75 -6.72 9.06 4.46
C LEU A 75 -5.68 10.16 4.63
N GLY A 76 -5.71 10.86 5.77
CA GLY A 76 -4.72 11.88 6.08
C GLY A 76 -3.29 11.31 6.13
N GLY A 77 -2.32 12.08 5.62
CA GLY A 77 -0.94 11.64 5.43
C GLY A 77 0.10 12.25 6.37
N GLN A 78 -0.32 13.11 7.29
CA GLN A 78 0.58 13.67 8.29
C GLN A 78 1.05 12.57 9.23
N ARG A 79 2.32 12.62 9.65
CA ARG A 79 2.96 11.57 10.46
C ARG A 79 2.10 11.11 11.65
N ASP A 80 1.53 12.05 12.39
CA ASP A 80 0.76 11.77 13.62
C ASP A 80 -0.54 10.98 13.38
N ILE A 81 -1.07 10.99 12.17
CA ILE A 81 -2.35 10.34 11.83
C ILE A 81 -2.20 9.10 10.93
N ARG A 82 -0.98 8.76 10.47
CA ARG A 82 -0.74 7.59 9.61
C ARG A 82 -1.12 6.27 10.28
N SER A 83 -1.10 6.23 11.62
CA SER A 83 -1.56 5.08 12.43
C SER A 83 -3.02 4.67 12.17
N ILE A 84 -3.83 5.53 11.54
CA ILE A 84 -5.20 5.19 11.16
C ILE A 84 -5.26 4.27 9.92
N TRP A 85 -4.22 4.24 9.07
CA TRP A 85 -4.26 3.54 7.79
C TRP A 85 -4.55 2.05 7.94
N GLU A 86 -3.91 1.40 8.92
CA GLU A 86 -4.06 -0.04 9.18
C GLU A 86 -5.50 -0.45 9.50
N LYS A 87 -6.31 0.48 10.02
CA LYS A 87 -7.73 0.25 10.33
C LYS A 87 -8.59 0.08 9.07
N TYR A 88 -8.09 0.50 7.91
CA TYR A 88 -8.78 0.38 6.63
C TYR A 88 -8.26 -0.79 5.79
N TYR A 89 -7.18 -1.46 6.20
CA TYR A 89 -6.58 -2.54 5.41
C TYR A 89 -7.45 -3.80 5.40
N ASP A 90 -8.18 -4.07 6.48
CA ASP A 90 -9.00 -5.29 6.62
C ASP A 90 -10.20 -5.32 5.65
N GLU A 91 -10.68 -4.16 5.20
CA GLU A 91 -11.85 -4.03 4.31
C GLU A 91 -11.49 -3.49 2.92
N CYS A 92 -10.20 -3.28 2.63
CA CYS A 92 -9.78 -2.78 1.32
C CYS A 92 -9.58 -3.94 0.32
N HIS A 93 -9.82 -3.62 -0.95
CA HIS A 93 -9.67 -4.54 -2.08
C HIS A 93 -8.52 -4.11 -3.00
N ALA A 94 -8.00 -2.89 -2.82
CA ALA A 94 -6.80 -2.37 -3.45
C ALA A 94 -6.28 -1.16 -2.68
N VAL A 95 -5.00 -0.85 -2.88
CA VAL A 95 -4.32 0.31 -2.31
C VAL A 95 -3.75 1.17 -3.44
N VAL A 96 -3.96 2.47 -3.32
CA VAL A 96 -3.30 3.49 -4.12
C VAL A 96 -2.36 4.27 -3.21
N PHE A 97 -1.06 4.14 -3.44
CA PHE A 97 -0.07 4.96 -2.77
C PHE A 97 0.30 6.14 -3.65
N VAL A 98 0.06 7.37 -3.18
CA VAL A 98 0.35 8.60 -3.92
C VAL A 98 1.64 9.21 -3.39
N LEU A 99 2.61 9.40 -4.29
CA LEU A 99 3.85 10.11 -4.01
C LEU A 99 3.86 11.46 -4.75
N ASP A 100 4.45 12.47 -4.12
CA ASP A 100 4.78 13.74 -4.76
C ASP A 100 6.07 13.58 -5.57
N ALA A 101 5.98 13.55 -6.90
CA ALA A 101 7.16 13.40 -7.74
C ALA A 101 8.07 14.65 -7.76
N THR A 102 7.63 15.77 -7.19
CA THR A 102 8.42 17.01 -7.10
C THR A 102 9.22 17.11 -5.79
N ASP A 103 8.90 16.28 -4.79
CA ASP A 103 9.42 16.40 -3.44
C ASP A 103 10.61 15.47 -3.18
N GLN A 104 11.73 15.79 -3.84
CA GLN A 104 12.95 14.98 -3.74
C GLN A 104 13.51 14.93 -2.30
N ALA A 105 13.29 16.00 -1.52
CA ALA A 105 13.78 16.09 -0.15
C ALA A 105 13.12 15.07 0.79
N ARG A 106 11.86 14.69 0.53
CA ARG A 106 11.11 13.72 1.33
C ARG A 106 11.03 12.32 0.70
N LEU A 107 11.81 12.03 -0.34
CA LEU A 107 11.81 10.69 -0.96
C LEU A 107 12.23 9.58 0.00
N SER A 108 13.24 9.80 0.85
CA SER A 108 13.64 8.77 1.83
C SER A 108 12.50 8.43 2.80
N GLU A 109 11.83 9.44 3.36
CA GLU A 109 10.64 9.22 4.20
C GLU A 109 9.52 8.53 3.42
N THR A 110 9.33 8.92 2.16
CA THR A 110 8.32 8.29 1.30
C THR A 110 8.58 6.81 1.14
N TRP A 111 9.84 6.41 0.91
CA TRP A 111 10.21 5.01 0.74
C TRP A 111 10.16 4.21 2.03
N GLU A 112 10.51 4.81 3.17
CA GLU A 112 10.31 4.19 4.49
C GLU A 112 8.83 3.85 4.71
N VAL A 113 7.94 4.82 4.50
CA VAL A 113 6.49 4.64 4.66
C VAL A 113 5.91 3.70 3.60
N PHE A 114 6.41 3.76 2.38
CA PHE A 114 5.97 2.86 1.30
C PHE A 114 6.38 1.41 1.57
N ASP A 115 7.60 1.18 2.09
CA ASP A 115 8.07 -0.15 2.50
C ASP A 115 7.21 -0.71 3.65
N GLU A 116 6.84 0.11 4.64
CA GLU A 116 5.89 -0.31 5.70
C GLU A 116 4.54 -0.77 5.14
N VAL A 117 3.99 -0.04 4.17
CA VAL A 117 2.74 -0.44 3.49
C VAL A 117 2.95 -1.74 2.69
N LEU A 118 4.06 -1.84 1.94
CA LEU A 118 4.37 -2.98 1.09
C LEU A 118 4.53 -4.27 1.90
N ASN A 119 5.07 -4.19 3.11
CA ASN A 119 5.27 -5.34 4.00
C ASN A 119 4.09 -5.58 4.95
N SER A 120 2.99 -4.84 4.84
CA SER A 120 1.82 -5.08 5.70
C SER A 120 1.18 -6.43 5.37
N PRO A 121 1.07 -7.36 6.34
CA PRO A 121 0.49 -8.70 6.11
C PRO A 121 -0.95 -8.66 5.60
N ARG A 122 -1.71 -7.64 6.03
CA ARG A 122 -3.11 -7.41 5.64
C ARG A 122 -3.28 -7.09 4.16
N LEU A 123 -2.19 -6.67 3.50
CA LEU A 123 -2.19 -6.25 2.11
C LEU A 123 -1.56 -7.30 1.18
N LEU A 124 -1.06 -8.44 1.67
CA LEU A 124 -0.16 -9.35 0.93
C LEU A 124 -0.69 -9.86 -0.42
N ASN A 125 -2.01 -9.86 -0.64
CA ASN A 125 -2.62 -10.31 -1.90
C ASN A 125 -3.47 -9.23 -2.59
N LEU A 126 -3.39 -7.99 -2.11
CA LEU A 126 -4.17 -6.89 -2.65
C LEU A 126 -3.37 -6.13 -3.71
N PRO A 127 -4.01 -5.76 -4.84
CA PRO A 127 -3.43 -4.85 -5.81
C PRO A 127 -2.96 -3.56 -5.15
N LEU A 128 -1.69 -3.20 -5.36
CA LEU A 128 -1.09 -1.98 -4.87
C LEU A 128 -0.55 -1.19 -6.08
N LEU A 129 -1.09 0.01 -6.30
CA LEU A 129 -0.68 0.93 -7.35
C LEU A 129 0.10 2.10 -6.76
N LEU A 130 1.32 2.33 -7.24
CA LEU A 130 2.10 3.51 -6.91
C LEU A 130 1.85 4.61 -7.94
N LEU A 131 1.38 5.78 -7.50
CA LEU A 131 1.14 6.94 -8.34
C LEU A 131 2.20 8.01 -8.11
N ALA A 132 3.00 8.28 -9.14
CA ALA A 132 3.89 9.44 -9.22
C ALA A 132 3.07 10.66 -9.64
N ASN A 133 2.60 11.42 -8.64
CA ASN A 133 1.73 12.56 -8.86
C ASN A 133 2.52 13.85 -9.13
N LYS A 134 1.81 14.87 -9.63
CA LYS A 134 2.32 16.19 -10.00
C LYS A 134 3.24 16.18 -11.23
N GLN A 135 2.96 15.29 -12.18
CA GLN A 135 3.68 15.23 -13.47
C GLN A 135 3.43 16.45 -14.39
N ASP A 136 2.54 17.36 -13.99
CA ASP A 136 2.37 18.68 -14.61
C ASP A 136 3.51 19.66 -14.25
N SER A 137 4.31 19.37 -13.22
CA SER A 137 5.44 20.21 -12.81
C SER A 137 6.71 19.88 -13.60
N PRO A 138 7.49 20.89 -14.07
CA PRO A 138 8.77 20.64 -14.72
C PRO A 138 9.84 20.07 -13.77
N SER A 139 9.65 20.15 -12.45
CA SER A 139 10.54 19.57 -11.45
C SER A 139 10.17 18.14 -11.04
N SER A 140 9.15 17.55 -11.67
CA SER A 140 8.68 16.21 -11.34
C SER A 140 9.65 15.15 -11.83
N LEU A 141 10.01 14.21 -10.98
CA LEU A 141 10.67 12.98 -11.37
C LEU A 141 9.76 12.16 -12.29
N SER A 142 10.34 11.63 -13.35
CA SER A 142 9.69 10.66 -14.23
C SER A 142 9.43 9.33 -13.50
N VAL A 143 8.53 8.52 -14.05
CA VAL A 143 8.25 7.18 -13.54
C VAL A 143 9.52 6.30 -13.48
N ALA A 144 10.43 6.47 -14.44
CA ALA A 144 11.69 5.73 -14.46
C ALA A 144 12.61 6.14 -13.29
N GLU A 145 12.78 7.43 -13.05
CA GLU A 145 13.58 7.95 -11.94
C GLU A 145 12.98 7.57 -10.58
N ILE A 146 11.66 7.55 -10.46
CA ILE A 146 10.96 7.07 -9.26
C ILE A 146 11.27 5.59 -8.97
N ARG A 147 11.22 4.74 -10.00
CA ARG A 147 11.56 3.32 -9.85
C ARG A 147 13.03 3.13 -9.46
N GLU A 148 13.93 3.82 -10.15
CA GLU A 148 15.36 3.76 -9.86
C GLU A 148 15.68 4.27 -8.44
N SER A 149 15.00 5.35 -8.01
CA SER A 149 15.14 5.90 -6.66
C SER A 149 14.73 4.90 -5.58
N PHE A 150 13.60 4.21 -5.76
CA PHE A 150 13.14 3.19 -4.82
C PHE A 150 14.09 1.99 -4.77
N ASP A 151 14.52 1.48 -5.93
CA ASP A 151 15.50 0.38 -6.01
C ASP A 151 16.82 0.74 -5.34
N ALA A 152 17.33 1.96 -5.56
CA ALA A 152 18.55 2.45 -4.94
C ALA A 152 18.41 2.58 -3.42
N TRP A 153 17.29 3.15 -2.94
CA TRP A 153 16.99 3.26 -1.52
C TRP A 153 16.94 1.88 -0.85
N GLN A 154 16.33 0.89 -1.51
CA GLN A 154 16.23 -0.45 -0.97
C GLN A 154 17.58 -1.17 -0.91
N ARG A 155 18.41 -1.08 -1.96
CA ARG A 155 19.78 -1.63 -1.93
C ARG A 155 20.59 -1.03 -0.78
N ALA A 156 20.51 0.28 -0.59
CA ALA A 156 21.20 0.96 0.50
C ALA A 156 20.71 0.52 1.89
N ARG A 157 19.40 0.25 2.05
CA ARG A 157 18.81 -0.27 3.30
C ARG A 157 19.26 -1.70 3.59
N THR A 158 19.27 -2.58 2.59
CA THR A 158 19.71 -3.98 2.76
C THR A 158 21.18 -4.07 3.15
N ASN A 159 22.04 -3.27 2.52
CA ASN A 159 23.48 -3.27 2.84
C ASN A 159 23.75 -2.80 4.28
N ARG A 160 23.04 -1.75 4.76
CA ARG A 160 23.16 -1.28 6.14
C ARG A 160 22.79 -2.36 7.18
N ASN A 161 21.81 -3.21 6.86
CA ASN A 161 21.38 -4.27 7.77
C ASN A 161 22.36 -5.47 7.79
N GLN A 162 23.19 -5.63 6.76
CA GLN A 162 24.25 -6.64 6.75
C GLN A 162 25.46 -6.19 7.56
N ASP A 163 25.89 -4.93 7.41
CA ASP A 163 27.04 -4.39 8.15
C ASP A 163 26.78 -4.34 9.67
N SER A 164 25.53 -4.14 10.11
CA SER A 164 25.19 -4.14 11.55
C SER A 164 25.19 -5.53 12.21
N ASN A 165 25.25 -6.62 11.45
CA ASN A 165 25.29 -7.99 11.97
C ASN A 165 26.72 -8.54 12.09
N GLU A 166 27.75 -7.78 11.67
CA GLU A 166 29.16 -8.20 11.76
C GLU A 166 29.89 -7.69 13.03
N ASP A 167 29.22 -6.86 13.85
CA ASP A 167 29.80 -6.23 15.05
C ASP A 167 29.35 -6.89 16.39
N ASP A 168 29.02 -8.19 16.39
CA ASP A 168 28.87 -8.94 17.66
C ASP A 168 30.24 -9.52 18.06
N PRO A 169 30.96 -8.94 19.04
CA PRO A 169 32.22 -9.51 19.49
C PRO A 169 31.95 -10.87 20.13
N GLN A 170 32.40 -11.94 19.47
CA GLN A 170 32.52 -13.26 20.08
C GLN A 170 33.20 -13.13 21.45
N GLU A 171 32.45 -13.35 22.53
CA GLU A 171 33.01 -13.45 23.87
C GLU A 171 34.13 -14.51 23.86
N PRO A 172 35.31 -14.21 24.42
CA PRO A 172 36.36 -15.21 24.58
C PRO A 172 35.87 -16.28 25.55
N GLY A 173 35.76 -17.52 25.07
CA GLY A 173 35.34 -18.66 25.88
C GLY A 173 36.19 -18.83 27.14
N GLU A 174 35.59 -18.57 28.30
CA GLU A 174 36.16 -18.98 29.58
C GLU A 174 36.03 -20.50 29.71
N GLY A 175 37.18 -21.18 29.69
CA GLY A 175 37.27 -22.57 30.06
C GLY A 175 36.86 -22.79 31.52
N LYS A 176 35.89 -23.67 31.74
CA LYS A 176 35.70 -24.36 33.02
C LYS A 176 35.71 -25.88 32.82
N ALA A 177 36.59 -26.50 33.59
CA ALA A 177 36.87 -27.93 33.66
C ALA A 177 35.67 -28.75 34.17
N PRO A 178 35.65 -30.08 33.98
CA PRO A 178 34.45 -30.90 34.11
C PRO A 178 34.18 -31.32 35.56
N LEU A 179 32.93 -31.18 35.99
CA LEU A 179 32.39 -31.79 37.21
C LEU A 179 31.49 -32.97 36.84
N LYS A 180 31.79 -34.11 37.44
CA LYS A 180 31.15 -35.42 37.28
C LYS A 180 29.97 -35.59 38.26
N ASN A 181 28.99 -36.39 37.80
CA ASN A 181 28.00 -37.21 38.53
C ASN A 181 26.82 -36.43 39.15
N ALA A 182 25.57 -36.92 39.20
CA ALA A 182 24.88 -38.09 38.64
C ALA A 182 23.36 -37.87 38.83
N ASP A 183 22.57 -38.77 38.24
CA ASP A 183 21.20 -39.16 38.60
C ASP A 183 20.01 -38.36 38.02
N GLY A 184 19.34 -39.01 37.07
CA GLY A 184 17.95 -39.43 37.31
C GLY A 184 16.81 -38.59 36.72
N ALA A 185 16.25 -39.12 35.63
CA ALA A 185 14.81 -39.25 35.35
C ALA A 185 14.11 -38.29 34.36
N HIS A 186 13.43 -38.97 33.43
CA HIS A 186 12.26 -38.58 32.63
C HIS A 186 12.43 -37.56 31.49
N GLU A 187 12.79 -38.12 30.32
CA GLU A 187 12.33 -37.64 29.01
C GLU A 187 10.80 -37.66 28.95
N THR A 188 10.20 -36.50 28.70
CA THR A 188 8.91 -36.39 28.03
C THR A 188 9.14 -35.66 26.72
N ASP A 189 9.09 -36.42 25.63
CA ASP A 189 9.12 -35.91 24.26
C ASP A 189 7.92 -34.97 24.03
N VAL A 190 8.21 -33.67 23.93
CA VAL A 190 7.29 -32.69 23.35
C VAL A 190 7.83 -32.41 21.95
N PRO A 191 7.06 -32.66 20.87
CA PRO A 191 7.51 -32.29 19.53
C PRO A 191 7.67 -30.77 19.48
N ARG A 192 8.92 -30.32 19.31
CA ARG A 192 9.22 -28.95 18.88
C ARG A 192 8.64 -28.82 17.48
N THR A 193 7.51 -28.15 17.35
CA THR A 193 7.08 -27.58 16.08
C THR A 193 8.15 -26.58 15.68
N GLU A 194 9.00 -26.97 14.73
CA GLU A 194 9.83 -26.04 13.98
C GLU A 194 8.89 -24.97 13.44
N GLY A 195 9.02 -23.75 13.95
CA GLY A 195 8.34 -22.61 13.37
C GLY A 195 8.86 -22.48 11.95
N GLU A 196 8.03 -22.84 10.98
CA GLU A 196 8.23 -22.50 9.58
C GLU A 196 8.50 -21.00 9.54
N GLY A 197 9.75 -20.62 9.30
CA GLY A 197 10.10 -19.24 9.00
C GLY A 197 9.35 -18.88 7.74
N TRP A 198 8.40 -17.95 7.86
CA TRP A 198 7.70 -17.40 6.70
C TRP A 198 8.77 -16.74 5.84
N ASP A 199 8.94 -17.22 4.60
CA ASP A 199 9.89 -16.67 3.62
C ASP A 199 9.41 -15.28 3.15
N ASP A 200 9.58 -14.29 4.02
CA ASP A 200 9.24 -12.87 3.81
C ASP A 200 10.09 -12.27 2.67
N GLY A 201 11.28 -12.83 2.43
CA GLY A 201 12.20 -12.38 1.39
C GLY A 201 11.69 -12.66 -0.03
N GLY A 202 11.14 -13.85 -0.27
CA GLY A 202 10.62 -14.25 -1.58
C GLY A 202 9.36 -13.47 -2.00
N ALA A 203 8.38 -13.38 -1.11
CA ALA A 203 7.12 -12.69 -1.37
C ALA A 203 7.30 -11.17 -1.59
N LYS A 204 8.20 -10.54 -0.83
CA LYS A 204 8.53 -9.12 -0.99
C LYS A 204 9.18 -8.82 -2.34
N ALA A 205 10.15 -9.65 -2.76
CA ALA A 205 10.84 -9.47 -4.03
C ALA A 205 9.88 -9.63 -5.24
N GLU A 206 8.96 -10.60 -5.17
CA GLU A 206 7.92 -10.79 -6.20
C GLU A 206 6.95 -9.60 -6.25
N ARG A 207 6.54 -9.08 -5.10
CA ARG A 207 5.64 -7.93 -5.00
C ARG A 207 6.25 -6.63 -5.53
N MET A 208 7.56 -6.44 -5.34
CA MET A 208 8.28 -5.32 -5.95
C MET A 208 8.45 -5.47 -7.46
N ALA A 209 8.79 -6.67 -7.93
CA ALA A 209 8.95 -6.95 -9.36
C ALA A 209 7.63 -6.74 -10.13
N SER A 210 6.50 -6.90 -9.45
CA SER A 210 5.15 -6.68 -9.98
C SER A 210 4.55 -5.31 -9.63
N LEU A 211 5.31 -4.40 -8.99
CA LEU A 211 4.80 -3.09 -8.60
C LEU A 211 4.50 -2.23 -9.84
N ASP A 212 3.21 -1.97 -10.03
CA ASP A 212 2.72 -1.07 -11.05
C ASP A 212 2.90 0.39 -10.58
N VAL A 213 3.59 1.18 -11.40
CA VAL A 213 3.88 2.60 -11.16
C VAL A 213 3.37 3.41 -12.33
N MET A 214 2.57 4.44 -12.06
CA MET A 214 2.01 5.32 -13.10
C MET A 214 2.24 6.79 -12.76
N GLY A 215 2.60 7.57 -13.78
CA GLY A 215 2.69 9.02 -13.68
C GLY A 215 1.31 9.66 -13.88
N ILE A 216 0.92 10.57 -12.99
CA ILE A 216 -0.34 11.29 -13.10
C ILE A 216 -0.18 12.78 -12.80
N SER A 217 -1.11 13.57 -13.32
CA SER A 217 -1.43 14.88 -12.76
C SER A 217 -2.83 14.82 -12.15
N ALA A 218 -2.93 14.84 -10.83
CA ALA A 218 -4.22 15.01 -10.16
C ALA A 218 -4.85 16.38 -10.47
N LEU A 219 -4.01 17.40 -10.71
CA LEU A 219 -4.47 18.75 -11.02
C LEU A 219 -5.08 18.83 -12.41
N GLU A 220 -4.46 18.24 -13.44
CA GLU A 220 -4.96 18.31 -14.82
C GLU A 220 -5.87 17.12 -15.19
N GLY A 221 -5.72 15.99 -14.50
CA GLY A 221 -6.43 14.73 -14.77
C GLY A 221 -5.67 13.78 -15.70
N THR A 222 -4.49 14.16 -16.20
CA THR A 222 -3.64 13.31 -17.04
C THR A 222 -3.23 12.03 -16.30
N GLY A 223 -3.36 10.87 -16.95
CA GLY A 223 -3.07 9.54 -16.38
C GLY A 223 -4.10 9.01 -15.37
N VAL A 224 -5.03 9.84 -14.88
CA VAL A 224 -6.02 9.42 -13.87
C VAL A 224 -6.98 8.35 -14.42
N ARG A 225 -7.39 8.44 -15.69
CA ARG A 225 -8.23 7.40 -16.31
C ARG A 225 -7.52 6.05 -16.39
N ASP A 226 -6.23 6.06 -16.70
CA ASP A 226 -5.44 4.84 -16.82
C ASP A 226 -5.26 4.16 -15.46
N ALA A 227 -5.05 4.95 -14.40
CA ALA A 227 -5.03 4.46 -13.02
C ALA A 227 -6.39 3.84 -12.60
N ILE A 228 -7.52 4.47 -12.95
CA ILE A 228 -8.85 3.91 -12.68
C ILE A 228 -9.10 2.63 -13.48
N ASN A 229 -8.70 2.59 -14.75
CA ASN A 229 -8.81 1.40 -15.59
C ASN A 229 -7.98 0.24 -15.00
N TRP A 230 -6.76 0.53 -14.54
CA TRP A 230 -5.91 -0.45 -13.87
C TRP A 230 -6.60 -1.01 -12.62
N LEU A 231 -7.14 -0.14 -11.77
CA LEU A 231 -7.88 -0.54 -10.56
C LEU A 231 -9.08 -1.41 -10.93
N TYR A 232 -9.90 -0.96 -11.88
CA TYR A 232 -11.09 -1.68 -12.34
C TYR A 232 -10.77 -3.10 -12.80
N ILE A 233 -9.69 -3.30 -13.55
CA ILE A 233 -9.26 -4.62 -14.02
C ILE A 233 -8.74 -5.47 -12.85
N ARG A 234 -7.86 -4.92 -12.01
CA ARG A 234 -7.17 -5.69 -10.97
C ARG A 234 -8.09 -6.12 -9.83
N VAL A 235 -8.99 -5.26 -9.36
CA VAL A 235 -9.93 -5.63 -8.27
C VAL A 235 -10.90 -6.74 -8.69
N GLN A 236 -11.30 -6.78 -9.97
CA GLN A 236 -12.15 -7.85 -10.50
C GLN A 236 -11.41 -9.17 -10.66
N ASN A 237 -10.10 -9.14 -10.93
CA ASN A 237 -9.29 -10.34 -11.05
C ASN A 237 -8.92 -10.92 -9.68
N ALA A 238 -8.66 -10.07 -8.69
CA ALA A 238 -8.38 -10.49 -7.31
C ALA A 238 -9.53 -11.29 -6.67
N ARG A 239 -10.76 -11.13 -7.16
CA ARG A 239 -11.94 -11.92 -6.73
C ARG A 239 -11.94 -13.37 -7.26
N LYS A 240 -11.23 -13.66 -8.35
CA LYS A 240 -11.29 -14.96 -9.04
C LYS A 240 -10.24 -15.96 -8.54
N MET A 241 -9.33 -15.53 -7.67
CA MET A 241 -8.30 -16.35 -7.01
C MET A 241 -8.77 -16.71 -5.61
#